data_AF-A0A965XL46-F1
#
_entry.id   AF-A0A965XL46-F1
#
_cell.length_a   1.000
_cell.length_b   1.000
_cell.length_c   1.000
_cell.angle_alpha   90.00
_cell.angle_beta   90.00
_cell.angle_gamma   90.00
#
_symmetry.space_group_name_H-M   'P 1'
#
loop_
_entity.id
_entity.type
_entity.pdbx_description
1 polymer ?
#
loop_
_entity_poly.entity_id
_entity_poly.type
_entity_poly.pdbx_seq_one_letter_code
_entity_poly.pdbx_strand_id
1 'polypeptide(L)'
;MKKDNIRDYATEAFRYYAACGMKTSEELKQQVKERIYEQSKREVIRSGSGSYSDSTAYAVMEAEKKVEDLKAEILDIIAVEKTMKQLTPEQKKAVEIVYFTDAGKGLDKGDISERVHKAEIEIPASSMSIYRWLRSARYIFSKERGLRIIK
;
A
#
# COMPACT_ATOMS: atom_id res chain seq x y z
N MET A 1 23.62 5.71 -5.31
CA MET A 1 22.42 6.57 -5.48
C MET A 1 22.32 7.46 -4.23
N LYS A 2 22.24 8.81 -4.34
CA LYS A 2 22.08 9.69 -3.16
C LYS A 2 20.77 9.33 -2.42
N LYS A 3 20.77 9.44 -1.09
CA LYS A 3 19.57 9.23 -0.27
C LYS A 3 18.54 10.30 -0.65
N ASP A 4 17.39 9.86 -1.15
CA ASP A 4 16.23 10.70 -1.44
C ASP A 4 15.34 10.67 -0.19
N ASN A 5 14.87 11.82 0.29
CA ASN A 5 14.16 11.94 1.56
C ASN A 5 12.83 11.15 1.59
N ILE A 6 12.30 10.86 0.41
CA ILE A 6 11.05 10.12 0.19
C ILE A 6 11.26 8.62 -0.10
N ARG A 7 12.52 8.14 -0.21
CA ARG A 7 12.80 6.78 -0.70
C ARG A 7 12.13 5.72 0.16
N ASP A 8 12.35 5.79 1.48
CA ASP A 8 11.95 4.75 2.42
C ASP A 8 10.42 4.77 2.57
N TYR A 9 9.84 5.96 2.69
CA TYR A 9 8.38 6.15 2.70
C TYR A 9 7.70 5.59 1.45
N ALA A 10 8.16 5.96 0.25
CA ALA A 10 7.57 5.47 -0.99
C ALA A 10 7.73 3.95 -1.12
N THR A 11 8.89 3.40 -0.71
CA THR A 11 9.12 1.96 -0.70
C THR A 11 8.09 1.27 0.18
N GLU A 12 7.89 1.74 1.42
CA GLU A 12 6.89 1.17 2.32
C GLU A 12 5.46 1.34 1.81
N ALA A 13 5.12 2.45 1.15
CA ALA A 13 3.79 2.62 0.54
C ALA A 13 3.50 1.58 -0.56
N PHE A 14 4.47 1.33 -1.47
CA PHE A 14 4.34 0.29 -2.49
C PHE A 14 4.21 -1.11 -1.86
N ARG A 15 4.98 -1.37 -0.81
CA ARG A 15 4.93 -2.65 -0.08
C ARG A 15 3.60 -2.83 0.64
N TYR A 16 3.14 -1.81 1.35
CA TYR A 16 1.84 -1.82 2.02
C TYR A 16 0.71 -2.12 1.03
N TYR A 17 0.69 -1.46 -0.13
CA TYR A 17 -0.26 -1.74 -1.20
C TYR A 17 -0.26 -3.22 -1.64
N ALA A 18 0.92 -3.82 -1.83
CA ALA A 18 1.05 -5.23 -2.16
C ALA A 18 0.63 -6.16 -1.02
N ALA A 19 0.96 -5.82 0.23
CA ALA A 19 0.55 -6.57 1.42
C ALA A 19 -0.97 -6.56 1.63
N CYS A 20 -1.65 -5.49 1.22
CA CYS A 20 -3.11 -5.41 1.16
C CYS A 20 -3.74 -6.23 0.03
N GLY A 21 -2.93 -6.91 -0.81
CA GLY A 21 -3.40 -7.68 -1.95
C GLY A 21 -3.70 -6.84 -3.18
N MET A 22 -3.07 -5.67 -3.32
CA MET A 22 -3.28 -4.74 -4.44
C MET A 22 -4.73 -4.28 -4.60
N LYS A 23 -5.45 -4.20 -3.47
CA LYS A 23 -6.82 -3.72 -3.42
C LYS A 23 -6.89 -2.23 -3.74
N THR A 24 -7.96 -1.86 -4.41
CA THR A 24 -8.32 -0.46 -4.60
C THR A 24 -8.63 0.21 -3.26
N SER A 25 -8.54 1.54 -3.22
CA SER A 25 -8.89 2.30 -2.02
C SER A 25 -10.33 2.04 -1.53
N GLU A 26 -11.29 1.83 -2.43
CA GLU A 26 -12.67 1.52 -2.07
C GLU A 26 -12.81 0.10 -1.51
N GLU A 27 -12.13 -0.89 -2.10
CA GLU A 27 -12.10 -2.26 -1.58
C GLU A 27 -11.46 -2.33 -0.18
N LEU A 28 -10.43 -1.53 0.08
CA LEU A 28 -9.83 -1.48 1.42
C LEU A 28 -10.81 -0.87 2.44
N LYS A 29 -11.45 0.25 2.11
CA LYS A 29 -12.47 0.87 2.98
C LYS A 29 -13.60 -0.13 3.28
N GLN A 30 -14.06 -0.84 2.27
CA GLN A 30 -15.11 -1.83 2.41
C GLN A 30 -14.67 -2.98 3.31
N GLN A 31 -13.46 -3.52 3.12
CA GLN A 31 -12.91 -4.56 3.97
C GLN A 31 -12.80 -4.13 5.45
N VAL A 32 -12.38 -2.89 5.71
CA VAL A 32 -12.30 -2.36 7.07
C VAL A 32 -13.69 -2.31 7.70
N LYS A 33 -14.69 -1.75 6.98
CA LYS A 33 -16.07 -1.69 7.44
C LYS A 33 -16.64 -3.09 7.74
N GLU A 34 -16.48 -4.03 6.82
CA GLU A 34 -16.93 -5.42 6.97
C GLU A 34 -16.31 -6.09 8.21
N ARG A 35 -15.00 -5.92 8.43
CA ARG A 35 -14.32 -6.48 9.60
C ARG A 35 -14.90 -5.94 10.92
N ILE A 36 -15.26 -4.66 10.97
CA ILE A 36 -15.88 -4.05 12.17
C ILE A 36 -17.30 -4.55 12.38
N TYR A 37 -18.10 -4.66 11.32
CA TYR A 37 -19.44 -5.23 11.43
C TYR A 37 -19.43 -6.70 11.86
N GLU A 38 -18.49 -7.50 11.36
CA GLU A 38 -18.35 -8.89 11.80
C GLU A 38 -17.92 -8.99 13.27
N GLN A 39 -17.02 -8.12 13.72
CA GLN A 39 -16.59 -8.07 15.12
C GLN A 39 -17.76 -7.68 16.04
N SER A 40 -18.48 -6.60 15.73
CA SER A 40 -19.62 -6.17 16.53
C SER A 40 -20.73 -7.23 16.57
N LYS A 41 -21.04 -7.88 15.45
CA LYS A 41 -22.00 -8.99 15.40
C LYS A 41 -21.59 -10.15 16.30
N ARG A 42 -20.29 -10.51 16.33
CA ARG A 42 -19.77 -11.57 17.22
C ARG A 42 -19.89 -11.18 18.70
N GLU A 43 -19.67 -9.92 19.04
CA GLU A 43 -19.78 -9.42 20.41
C GLU A 43 -21.23 -9.42 20.89
N VAL A 44 -22.18 -8.99 20.07
CA VAL A 44 -23.62 -9.05 20.37
C VAL A 44 -24.09 -10.49 20.62
N ILE A 45 -23.65 -11.44 19.79
CA ILE A 45 -23.97 -12.87 19.98
C ILE A 45 -23.42 -13.39 21.31
N ARG A 46 -22.22 -12.94 21.71
CA ARG A 46 -21.58 -13.36 22.97
C ARG A 46 -22.19 -12.72 24.22
N SER A 47 -22.65 -11.47 24.13
CA SER A 47 -23.17 -10.70 25.26
C SER A 47 -24.65 -10.94 25.56
N GLY A 48 -25.39 -11.59 24.65
CA GLY A 48 -26.78 -12.00 24.85
C GLY A 48 -27.78 -10.83 24.97
N SER A 49 -27.34 -9.58 24.75
CA SER A 49 -28.20 -8.40 24.83
C SER A 49 -28.90 -8.16 23.48
N GLY A 50 -30.23 -8.25 23.47
CA GLY A 50 -31.07 -8.17 22.27
C GLY A 50 -31.32 -6.75 21.73
N SER A 51 -30.53 -5.74 22.13
CA SER A 51 -30.73 -4.36 21.65
C SER A 51 -29.96 -4.13 20.34
N TYR A 52 -30.59 -4.48 19.22
CA TYR A 52 -29.99 -4.43 17.88
C TYR A 52 -29.78 -3.00 17.33
N SER A 53 -30.59 -2.01 17.73
CA SER A 53 -30.56 -0.67 17.14
C SER A 53 -29.33 0.14 17.55
N ASP A 54 -29.01 0.16 18.84
CA ASP A 54 -27.92 0.99 19.37
C ASP A 54 -26.55 0.40 19.05
N SER A 55 -26.45 -0.93 19.04
CA SER A 55 -25.22 -1.63 18.64
C SER A 55 -24.89 -1.44 17.15
N THR A 56 -25.89 -1.34 16.29
CA THR A 56 -25.67 -1.14 14.85
C THR A 56 -25.18 0.28 14.57
N ALA A 57 -25.82 1.29 15.16
CA ALA A 57 -25.39 2.68 15.04
C ALA A 57 -23.96 2.88 15.55
N TYR A 58 -23.63 2.27 16.70
CA TYR A 58 -22.28 2.31 17.24
C TYR A 58 -21.24 1.66 16.31
N ALA A 59 -21.56 0.50 15.71
CA ALA A 59 -20.66 -0.18 14.79
C ALA A 59 -20.41 0.64 13.50
N VAL A 60 -21.44 1.33 12.98
CA VAL A 60 -21.29 2.26 11.85
C VAL A 60 -20.34 3.40 12.22
N MET A 61 -20.57 4.05 13.37
CA MET A 61 -19.70 5.15 13.84
C MET A 61 -18.25 4.69 14.07
N GLU A 62 -18.04 3.50 14.65
CA GLU A 62 -16.71 2.95 14.85
C GLU A 62 -16.01 2.63 13.53
N ALA A 63 -16.74 2.08 12.57
CA ALA A 63 -16.22 1.78 11.24
C ALA A 63 -15.81 3.06 10.49
N GLU A 64 -16.64 4.10 10.55
CA GLU A 64 -16.33 5.42 9.96
C GLU A 64 -15.10 6.05 10.63
N LYS A 65 -15.03 5.99 11.96
CA LYS A 65 -13.87 6.49 12.71
C LYS A 65 -12.58 5.76 12.30
N LYS A 66 -12.61 4.42 12.23
CA LYS A 66 -11.45 3.63 11.77
C LYS A 66 -11.05 3.94 10.34
N VAL A 67 -12.01 4.17 9.44
CA VAL A 67 -11.69 4.60 8.06
C VAL A 67 -11.02 5.97 8.05
N GLU A 68 -11.46 6.90 8.89
CA GLU A 68 -10.81 8.22 9.03
C GLU A 68 -9.40 8.09 9.65
N ASP A 69 -9.22 7.21 10.63
CA ASP A 69 -7.90 6.93 11.23
C ASP A 69 -6.91 6.38 10.16
N LEU A 70 -7.40 5.57 9.22
CA LEU A 70 -6.61 5.00 8.11
C LEU A 70 -6.50 5.90 6.88
N LYS A 71 -6.98 7.14 6.95
CA LYS A 71 -7.02 8.07 5.80
C LYS A 71 -5.66 8.26 5.14
N ALA A 72 -4.59 8.33 5.92
CA ALA A 72 -3.23 8.50 5.39
C ALA A 72 -2.80 7.30 4.52
N GLU A 73 -3.12 6.08 4.96
CA GLU A 73 -2.82 4.84 4.26
C GLU A 73 -3.69 4.69 2.99
N ILE A 74 -4.96 5.08 3.07
CA ILE A 74 -5.85 5.12 1.91
C ILE A 74 -5.29 6.08 0.85
N LEU A 75 -4.78 7.25 1.25
CA LEU A 75 -4.15 8.18 0.33
C LEU A 75 -2.86 7.62 -0.29
N ASP A 76 -2.10 6.80 0.44
CA ASP A 76 -0.93 6.10 -0.10
C ASP A 76 -1.35 5.08 -1.16
N ILE A 77 -2.38 4.29 -0.90
CA ILE A 77 -2.92 3.34 -1.88
C ILE A 77 -3.38 4.07 -3.14
N ILE A 78 -4.15 5.15 -3.00
CA ILE A 78 -4.60 5.95 -4.15
C ILE A 78 -3.40 6.45 -4.96
N ALA A 79 -2.36 6.94 -4.29
CA ALA A 79 -1.16 7.43 -4.97
C ALA A 79 -0.39 6.29 -5.66
N VAL A 80 -0.29 5.11 -5.05
CA VAL A 80 0.32 3.91 -5.67
C VAL A 80 -0.49 3.46 -6.88
N GLU A 81 -1.82 3.37 -6.80
CA GLU A 81 -2.69 3.00 -7.92
C GLU A 81 -2.50 3.94 -9.12
N LYS A 82 -2.54 5.26 -8.88
CA LYS A 82 -2.33 6.27 -9.92
C LYS A 82 -0.92 6.19 -10.50
N THR A 83 0.07 5.89 -9.67
CA THR A 83 1.45 5.69 -10.12
C THR A 83 1.56 4.47 -11.03
N MET A 84 1.06 3.32 -10.59
CA MET A 84 1.07 2.08 -11.37
C MET A 84 0.32 2.22 -12.69
N LYS A 85 -0.69 3.09 -12.80
CA LYS A 85 -1.35 3.41 -14.06
C LYS A 85 -0.47 4.21 -15.04
N GLN A 86 0.44 5.05 -14.53
CA GLN A 86 1.32 5.91 -15.34
C GLN A 86 2.63 5.24 -15.79
N LEU A 87 3.02 4.14 -15.14
CA LEU A 87 4.26 3.41 -15.47
C LEU A 87 4.13 2.62 -16.78
N THR A 88 5.26 2.44 -17.49
CA THR A 88 5.32 1.49 -18.63
C THR A 88 5.24 0.04 -18.12
N PRO A 89 4.90 -0.95 -18.97
CA PRO A 89 4.86 -2.35 -18.56
C PRO A 89 6.16 -2.84 -17.89
N GLU A 90 7.32 -2.45 -18.40
CA GLU A 90 8.62 -2.82 -17.84
C GLU A 90 8.86 -2.17 -16.47
N GLN A 91 8.45 -0.91 -16.31
CA GLN A 91 8.56 -0.19 -15.05
C GLN A 91 7.65 -0.79 -13.98
N LYS A 92 6.41 -1.18 -14.35
CA LYS A 92 5.48 -1.86 -13.44
C LYS A 92 6.07 -3.18 -12.97
N LYS A 93 6.55 -4.01 -13.92
CA LYS A 93 7.18 -5.29 -13.59
C LYS A 93 8.38 -5.13 -12.67
N ALA A 94 9.20 -4.08 -12.88
CA ALA A 94 10.32 -3.77 -11.99
C ALA A 94 9.86 -3.40 -10.57
N VAL A 95 8.80 -2.60 -10.45
CA VAL A 95 8.20 -2.25 -9.15
C VAL A 95 7.64 -3.48 -8.45
N GLU A 96 6.94 -4.35 -9.17
CA GLU A 96 6.36 -5.58 -8.64
C GLU A 96 7.44 -6.52 -8.11
N ILE A 97 8.48 -6.81 -8.91
CA ILE A 97 9.57 -7.71 -8.48
C ILE A 97 10.29 -7.16 -7.24
N VAL A 98 10.54 -5.85 -7.20
CA VAL A 98 11.39 -5.26 -6.15
C VAL A 98 10.61 -4.93 -4.88
N TYR A 99 9.42 -4.35 -5.01
CA TYR A 99 8.62 -3.90 -3.88
C TYR A 99 7.53 -4.89 -3.49
N PHE A 100 6.94 -5.67 -4.40
CA PHE A 100 5.79 -6.50 -4.03
C PHE A 100 6.21 -7.89 -3.52
N THR A 101 7.42 -8.35 -3.85
CA THR A 101 8.00 -9.56 -3.26
C THR A 101 8.06 -9.46 -1.73
N ASP A 102 7.50 -10.45 -1.02
CA ASP A 102 7.48 -10.52 0.45
C ASP A 102 7.05 -9.20 1.13
N ALA A 103 6.05 -8.53 0.56
CA ALA A 103 5.65 -7.20 1.00
C ALA A 103 5.14 -7.13 2.46
N GLY A 104 4.68 -8.26 3.03
CA GLY A 104 4.26 -8.35 4.42
C GLY A 104 5.37 -8.64 5.45
N LYS A 105 6.62 -8.84 5.02
CA LYS A 105 7.77 -9.09 5.90
C LYS A 105 8.60 -7.82 6.12
N GLY A 106 9.56 -7.80 7.03
CA GLY A 106 10.56 -6.72 7.08
C GLY A 106 11.45 -6.71 5.83
N LEU A 107 12.14 -5.61 5.55
CA LEU A 107 13.24 -5.57 4.58
C LEU A 107 14.57 -5.71 5.33
N ASP A 108 15.35 -6.71 4.96
CA ASP A 108 16.71 -6.88 5.44
C ASP A 108 17.73 -6.18 4.52
N LYS A 109 18.95 -6.00 5.05
CA LYS A 109 20.04 -5.40 4.30
C LYS A 109 20.47 -6.32 3.17
N GLY A 110 20.09 -5.98 1.95
CA GLY A 110 20.46 -6.71 0.74
C GLY A 110 19.27 -7.07 -0.14
N ASP A 111 18.08 -7.19 0.46
CA ASP A 111 16.84 -7.61 -0.21
C ASP A 111 16.55 -6.83 -1.49
N ILE A 112 16.60 -5.51 -1.42
CA ILE A 112 16.33 -4.66 -2.58
C ILE A 112 17.35 -4.90 -3.68
N SER A 113 18.62 -5.10 -3.34
CA SER A 113 19.67 -5.35 -4.33
C SER A 113 19.53 -6.72 -4.97
N GLU A 114 19.20 -7.76 -4.20
CA GLU A 114 18.91 -9.09 -4.72
C GLU A 114 17.68 -9.11 -5.63
N ARG A 115 16.60 -8.44 -5.22
CA ARG A 115 15.39 -8.33 -6.04
C ARG A 115 15.62 -7.52 -7.31
N VAL A 116 16.46 -6.49 -7.26
CA VAL A 116 16.89 -5.76 -8.47
C VAL A 116 17.65 -6.70 -9.40
N HIS A 117 18.56 -7.53 -8.88
CA HIS A 117 19.27 -8.50 -9.71
C HIS A 117 18.31 -9.51 -10.36
N LYS A 118 17.32 -10.00 -9.62
CA LYS A 118 16.23 -10.82 -10.18
C LYS A 118 15.48 -10.07 -11.29
N ALA A 119 15.18 -8.79 -11.10
CA ALA A 119 14.51 -7.97 -12.11
C ALA A 119 15.35 -7.77 -13.39
N GLU A 120 16.68 -7.70 -13.31
CA GLU A 120 17.57 -7.62 -14.49
C GLU A 120 17.46 -8.86 -15.38
N ILE A 121 17.24 -10.02 -14.78
CA ILE A 121 17.12 -11.30 -15.49
C ILE A 121 15.73 -11.40 -16.14
N GLU A 122 14.68 -10.99 -15.41
CA GLU A 122 13.29 -11.07 -15.88
C GLU A 122 12.86 -9.95 -16.85
N ILE A 123 13.53 -8.81 -16.77
CA ILE A 123 13.35 -7.66 -17.64
C ILE A 123 14.74 -7.38 -18.19
N PRO A 124 15.03 -7.70 -19.47
CA PRO A 124 16.39 -7.68 -20.02
C PRO A 124 16.95 -6.25 -20.09
N ALA A 125 17.32 -5.72 -18.94
CA ALA A 125 17.68 -4.35 -18.67
C ALA A 125 18.70 -4.32 -17.53
N SER A 126 19.68 -3.43 -17.63
CA SER A 126 20.70 -3.28 -16.58
C SER A 126 20.10 -2.85 -15.24
N SER A 127 20.76 -3.17 -14.13
CA SER A 127 20.41 -2.72 -12.77
C SER A 127 20.31 -1.22 -12.70
N MET A 128 21.17 -0.49 -13.42
CA MET A 128 21.07 0.96 -13.52
C MET A 128 19.73 1.40 -14.10
N SER A 129 19.24 0.74 -15.15
CA SER A 129 17.91 0.98 -15.71
C SER A 129 16.81 0.66 -14.70
N ILE A 130 16.89 -0.48 -14.01
CA ILE A 130 15.94 -0.85 -12.94
C ILE A 130 15.90 0.22 -11.84
N TYR A 131 17.04 0.63 -11.31
CA TYR A 131 17.11 1.68 -10.28
C TYR A 131 16.54 3.02 -10.77
N ARG A 132 16.76 3.37 -12.05
CA ARG A 132 16.18 4.58 -12.66
C ARG A 132 14.65 4.46 -12.75
N TRP A 133 14.12 3.31 -13.15
CA TRP A 133 12.67 3.07 -13.18
C TRP A 133 12.05 3.12 -11.79
N LEU A 134 12.65 2.49 -10.79
CA LEU A 134 12.19 2.59 -9.40
C LEU A 134 12.23 4.04 -8.90
N ARG A 135 13.24 4.82 -9.30
CA ARG A 135 13.30 6.26 -8.98
C ARG A 135 12.16 7.03 -9.65
N SER A 136 11.87 6.74 -10.92
CA SER A 136 10.73 7.35 -11.62
C SER A 136 9.41 7.01 -10.94
N ALA A 137 9.20 5.77 -10.53
CA ALA A 137 8.01 5.35 -9.79
C ALA A 137 7.86 6.12 -8.47
N ARG A 138 8.92 6.21 -7.65
CA ARG A 138 8.89 6.98 -6.39
C ARG A 138 8.62 8.48 -6.62
N TYR A 139 9.13 9.03 -7.71
CA TYR A 139 8.89 10.43 -8.07
C TYR A 139 7.43 10.68 -8.47
N ILE A 140 6.84 9.80 -9.29
CA ILE A 140 5.42 9.88 -9.67
C ILE A 140 4.54 9.71 -8.43
N PHE A 141 4.82 8.69 -7.60
CA PHE A 141 4.12 8.47 -6.33
C PHE A 141 4.13 9.71 -5.45
N SER A 142 5.29 10.35 -5.30
CA SER A 142 5.42 11.52 -4.46
C SER A 142 4.61 12.70 -4.97
N LYS A 143 4.46 12.86 -6.29
CA LYS A 143 3.53 13.85 -6.86
C LYS A 143 2.08 13.51 -6.58
N GLU A 144 1.67 12.27 -6.86
CA GLU A 144 0.30 11.81 -6.65
C GLU A 144 -0.12 11.91 -5.18
N ARG A 145 0.82 11.69 -4.27
CA ARG A 145 0.61 11.78 -2.82
C ARG A 145 0.66 13.21 -2.28
N GLY A 146 1.23 14.16 -3.04
CA GLY A 146 1.42 15.56 -2.62
C GLY A 146 2.65 15.78 -1.74
N LEU A 147 3.67 14.93 -1.81
CA LEU A 147 4.92 15.07 -1.06
C LEU A 147 5.85 16.11 -1.69
N ARG A 148 6.55 16.87 -0.84
CA ARG A 148 7.54 17.85 -1.29
C ARG A 148 8.89 17.18 -1.53
N ILE A 149 9.35 17.21 -2.78
CA ILE A 149 10.65 16.70 -3.19
C ILE A 149 11.61 17.88 -3.30
N ILE A 150 12.58 17.96 -2.39
CA ILE A 150 13.65 18.97 -2.45
C ILE A 150 14.76 18.38 -3.35
N LYS A 151 15.05 19.08 -4.45
CA LYS A 151 16.05 18.66 -5.44
C LYS A 151 17.46 19.11 -5.06
#